data_AF-A0A356W4H5-F1
#
_entry.id   AF-A0A356W4H5-F1
#
_cell.length_a   1.000
_cell.length_b   1.000
_cell.length_c   1.000
_cell.angle_alpha   90.00
_cell.angle_beta   90.00
_cell.angle_gamma   90.00
#
_symmetry.space_group_name_H-M   'P 1'
#
loop_
_entity.id
_entity.type
_entity.pdbx_description
1 polymer ?
#
loop_
_entity_poly.entity_id
_entity_poly.type
_entity_poly.pdbx_seq_one_letter_code
_entity_poly.pdbx_strand_id
1 'polypeptide(L)' 'MRIMLVTDAWDPQVNGVVRTMKRVIQETEAMGHVWEIVHPGQGFRTMPLPTYPEIKLALFARRR' A
#
# COMPACT_ATOMS: atom_id res chain seq x y z
N MET A 1 16.99 1.66 7.44
CA MET A 1 16.27 2.96 7.20
C MET A 1 14.82 2.83 7.62
N ARG A 2 14.09 3.93 7.78
CA ARG A 2 12.63 3.91 7.95
C ARG A 2 11.98 4.30 6.62
N ILE A 3 11.18 3.41 6.05
CA ILE A 3 10.62 3.55 4.71
C ILE A 3 9.10 3.43 4.80
N MET A 4 8.37 4.27 4.06
CA MET A 4 6.92 4.21 3.97
C MET A 4 6.50 3.87 2.54
N LEU A 5 5.72 2.80 2.38
CA LEU A 5 5.11 2.43 1.11
C LEU A 5 3.66 2.89 1.09
N VAL A 6 3.35 3.88 0.26
CA VAL A 6 1.97 4.31 0.00
C VAL A 6 1.53 3.70 -1.32
N THR A 7 0.53 2.81 -1.31
CA THR A 7 0.09 2.09 -2.51
C THR A 7 -1.41 1.80 -2.49
N ASP A 8 -2.05 1.83 -3.65
CA ASP A 8 -3.42 1.33 -3.85
C ASP A 8 -3.46 -0.20 -3.94
N ALA A 9 -2.35 -0.82 -4.34
CA ALA A 9 -2.22 -2.25 -4.55
C ALA A 9 -1.55 -2.92 -3.33
N TRP A 10 -2.38 -3.36 -2.38
CA TRP A 10 -1.94 -4.10 -1.20
C TRP A 10 -2.89 -5.27 -0.87
N ASP A 11 -2.62 -6.01 0.20
CA ASP A 11 -3.48 -7.09 0.67
C ASP A 11 -4.95 -6.64 0.83
N PRO A 12 -5.93 -7.47 0.42
CA PRO A 12 -5.82 -8.88 0.02
C PRO A 12 -5.53 -9.11 -1.49
N GLN A 13 -5.14 -8.10 -2.26
CA GLN A 13 -4.93 -8.24 -3.69
C GLN A 13 -3.74 -9.16 -4.02
N VAL A 14 -3.96 -10.15 -4.89
CA VAL A 14 -2.91 -11.12 -5.29
C VAL A 14 -2.44 -10.83 -6.72
N ASN A 15 -1.72 -9.71 -6.90
CA ASN A 15 -1.19 -9.30 -8.20
C ASN A 15 0.35 -9.33 -8.23
N GLY A 16 0.94 -9.01 -9.39
CA GLY A 16 2.40 -8.93 -9.55
C GLY A 16 3.05 -7.88 -8.65
N VAL A 17 2.40 -6.72 -8.47
CA VAL A 17 2.92 -5.60 -7.67
C VAL A 17 3.07 -5.98 -6.20
N VAL A 18 2.01 -6.55 -5.60
CA VAL A 18 2.02 -6.98 -4.19
C VAL A 18 3.10 -8.03 -3.94
N ARG A 19 3.25 -9.01 -4.85
CA ARG A 19 4.26 -10.06 -4.72
C ARG A 19 5.69 -9.49 -4.78
N THR A 20 5.96 -8.62 -5.74
CA THR A 20 7.27 -7.97 -5.88
C THR A 20 7.56 -7.10 -4.66
N MET A 21 6.62 -6.28 -4.21
CA MET A 21 6.82 -5.41 -3.05
C MET A 21 7.02 -6.19 -1.76
N LYS A 22 6.27 -7.27 -1.53
CA LYS A 22 6.52 -8.16 -0.38
C LYS A 22 7.93 -8.75 -0.40
N ARG A 23 8.44 -9.13 -1.58
CA ARG A 23 9.82 -9.62 -1.70
C ARG A 23 10.85 -8.53 -1.40
N VAL A 24 10.68 -7.33 -1.95
CA VAL A 24 11.57 -6.18 -1.67
C VAL A 24 11.59 -5.84 -0.18
N ILE A 25 10.41 -5.80 0.46
CA ILE A 25 10.29 -5.55 1.90
C ILE A 25 11.04 -6.64 2.67
N GLN A 26 10.76 -7.92 2.41
CA GLN A 26 11.42 -9.04 3.09
C GLN A 26 12.95 -8.98 3.00
N GLU A 27 13.50 -8.78 1.80
CA GLU A 27 14.96 -8.74 1.59
C GLU A 27 15.60 -7.52 2.26
N THR A 28 14.92 -6.37 2.25
CA THR A 28 15.45 -5.15 2.88
C THR A 28 15.24 -5.13 4.40
N GLU A 29 14.19 -5.76 4.92
CA GLU A 29 14.04 -5.98 6.37
C GLU A 29 15.19 -6.82 6.92
N ALA A 30 15.64 -7.85 6.18
CA ALA A 30 16.82 -8.63 6.53
C ALA A 30 18.12 -7.79 6.58
N MET A 31 18.16 -6.65 5.88
CA MET A 31 19.26 -5.69 5.92
C MET A 31 19.08 -4.60 7.01
N GLY A 32 18.05 -4.70 7.85
CA GLY A 32 17.77 -3.73 8.93
C GLY A 32 16.95 -2.52 8.51
N HIS A 33 16.24 -2.57 7.37
CA HIS A 33 15.22 -1.58 7.04
C HIS A 33 13.90 -1.86 7.76
N VAL A 34 13.14 -0.81 8.06
CA VAL A 34 11.83 -0.89 8.71
C VAL A 34 10.81 -0.26 7.78
N TRP A 35 9.69 -0.95 7.57
CA TRP A 35 8.65 -0.54 6.65
C TRP A 35 7.33 -0.21 7.36
N GLU A 36 6.67 0.83 6.87
CA GLU A 36 5.27 1.14 7.19
C GLU A 36 4.48 1.17 5.88
N ILE A 37 3.36 0.44 5.83
CA ILE A 37 2.53 0.36 4.64
C ILE A 37 1.25 1.16 4.86
N VAL A 38 0.97 2.06 3.93
CA VAL A 38 -0.26 2.83 3.86
C VAL A 38 -1.02 2.45 2.60
N HIS A 39 -2.26 1.98 2.77
CA HIS A 39 -3.12 1.61 1.65
C HIS A 39 -4.61 1.88 1.96
N PRO A 40 -5.46 2.01 0.94
CA PRO A 40 -6.89 2.31 1.11
C PRO A 40 -7.66 1.29 1.98
N GLY A 41 -7.15 0.06 2.12
CA GLY A 41 -7.77 -1.00 2.92
C GLY A 41 -7.71 -0.79 4.44
N GLN A 42 -6.97 0.21 4.93
CA GLN A 42 -6.85 0.49 6.37
C GLN A 42 -8.02 1.28 6.98
N GLY A 43 -9.18 1.32 6.30
CA GLY A 43 -10.41 1.94 6.82
C GLY A 43 -10.59 3.42 6.47
N PHE A 44 -9.85 3.92 5.47
CA PHE A 44 -10.11 5.26 4.92
C PHE A 44 -11.46 5.32 4.20
N ARG A 45 -12.06 6.51 4.12
CA ARG A 45 -13.17 6.74 3.19
C ARG A 45 -12.61 6.58 1.78
N THR A 46 -13.19 5.70 0.96
CA THR A 46 -12.67 5.47 -0.40
C THR A 46 -13.66 5.87 -1.49
N MET A 47 -13.14 6.22 -2.67
CA MET A 47 -13.93 6.31 -3.91
C MET A 47 -13.23 5.55 -5.05
N PRO A 48 -13.98 5.01 -6.02
CA PRO A 48 -13.39 4.45 -7.24
C PRO A 48 -12.70 5.53 -8.08
N LEU A 49 -11.57 5.20 -8.72
CA LEU A 49 -10.94 6.07 -9.72
C LEU A 49 -11.83 6.18 -10.98
N PRO A 50 -11.98 7.36 -11.62
CA PRO A 50 -12.92 7.53 -12.74
C PRO A 50 -12.66 6.64 -13.94
N THR A 51 -11.39 6.36 -14.25
CA THR A 51 -10.98 5.55 -15.41
C THR A 51 -10.76 4.07 -15.08
N TYR A 52 -10.54 3.74 -13.80
CA TYR A 52 -10.32 2.38 -13.30
C TYR A 52 -11.06 2.18 -11.98
N PRO A 53 -12.38 1.91 -12.02
CA PRO A 53 -13.21 1.85 -10.82
C PRO A 53 -12.80 0.78 -9.79
N GLU A 54 -12.03 -0.22 -10.22
CA GLU A 54 -11.42 -1.24 -9.36
C GLU A 54 -10.35 -0.67 -8.42
N ILE A 55 -9.73 0.46 -8.78
CA ILE A 55 -8.75 1.15 -7.97
C ILE A 55 -9.48 2.03 -6.95
N LYS A 56 -9.24 1.74 -5.66
CA LYS A 56 -9.81 2.51 -4.55
C LYS A 56 -8.87 3.67 -4.19
N LEU A 57 -9.37 4.90 -4.27
CA LEU A 57 -8.67 6.08 -3.80
C LEU A 57 -9.04 6.39 -2.35
N ALA A 58 -8.05 6.51 -1.47
CA ALA A 58 -8.27 6.94 -0.09
C ALA A 58 -8.51 8.47 -0.04
N LEU A 59 -9.66 8.87 0.48
CA LEU A 59 -10.08 10.26 0.64
C LEU A 59 -9.88 10.73 2.08
N PHE A 60 -9.52 12.01 2.23
CA PHE A 60 -9.34 12.67 3.52
C PHE A 60 -8.38 11.91 4.46
N ALA A 61 -7.36 11.24 3.90
CA ALA A 61 -6.32 10.49 4.62
C ALA A 61 -5.33 11.44 5.32
N ARG A 62 -5.84 12.27 6.21
CA ARG A 62 -5.09 13.23 7.02
C ARG A 62 -5.11 12.78 8.48
N ARG A 63 -3.96 12.87 9.15
CA ARG A 63 -3.88 12.72 10.61
C ARG A 63 -4.68 13.86 11.27
N ARG A 64 -5.59 13.53 12.18
CA ARG A 64 -6.25 14.52 13.05
C ARG A 64 -5.22 15.19 13.94
#